data_AF-A0A537NZM4-F1
#
_entry.id   AF-A0A537NZM4-F1
#
_cell.length_a   1.000
_cell.length_b   1.000
_cell.length_c   1.000
_cell.angle_alpha   90.00
_cell.angle_beta   90.00
_cell.angle_gamma   90.00
#
_symmetry.space_group_name_H-M   'P 1'
#
loop_
_entity.id
_entity.type
_entity.pdbx_description
1 polymer ?
#
loop_
_entity_poly.entity_id
_entity_poly.type
_entity_poly.pdbx_seq_one_letter_code
_entity_poly.pdbx_strand_id
1 'polypeptide(L)'
;GGHAFVGLSKPRYKRFEGLKLDERLKATDSEPWCGVQVIDLKTGTCLQWFRVDGAVAEIFDVALLPGVACPMALGFASNEIKALITHDPLKPEGT
;
A
#
# COMPACT_ATOMS: atom_id res chain seq x y z
N GLY A 1 -16.86 -6.57 6.90
CA GLY A 1 -15.84 -6.57 7.97
C GLY A 1 -15.25 -7.97 8.10
N GLY A 2 -14.03 -8.12 8.63
CA GLY A 2 -13.35 -9.41 8.76
C GLY A 2 -12.03 -9.55 7.98
N HIS A 3 -11.56 -8.47 7.35
CA HIS A 3 -10.26 -8.43 6.69
C HIS A 3 -9.39 -7.34 7.30
N ALA A 4 -8.08 -7.58 7.35
CA ALA A 4 -7.08 -6.56 7.66
C ALA A 4 -6.23 -6.26 6.44
N PHE A 5 -5.88 -4.99 6.29
CA PHE A 5 -4.96 -4.51 5.27
C PHE A 5 -3.66 -4.13 5.96
N VAL A 6 -2.56 -4.76 5.54
CA VAL A 6 -1.25 -4.62 6.21
C VAL A 6 -0.23 -4.12 5.21
N GLY A 7 0.36 -2.96 5.48
CA GLY A 7 1.48 -2.42 4.72
C GLY A 7 2.79 -3.14 5.07
N LEU A 8 3.55 -3.49 4.04
CA LEU A 8 4.87 -4.10 4.12
C LEU A 8 5.91 -3.11 3.62
N SER A 9 6.98 -2.98 4.39
CA SER A 9 8.17 -2.21 4.02
C SER A 9 9.36 -3.14 3.90
N LYS A 10 10.28 -2.82 2.99
CA LYS A 10 11.59 -3.47 2.94
C LYS A 10 12.37 -3.14 4.22
N PRO A 11 13.24 -4.05 4.69
CA PRO A 11 14.07 -3.81 5.87
C PRO A 11 14.95 -2.56 5.69
N ARG A 12 14.96 -1.67 6.68
CA ARG A 12 15.93 -0.56 6.75
C ARG A 12 17.29 -1.11 7.18
N TYR A 13 18.35 -0.75 6.45
CA TYR A 13 19.73 -1.15 6.75
C TYR A 13 20.08 -0.99 8.24
N LYS A 14 20.83 -1.97 8.79
CA LYS A 14 21.46 -1.98 10.12
C LYS A 14 20.59 -1.83 11.38
N ARG A 15 19.26 -1.65 11.27
CA ARG A 15 18.36 -1.56 12.46
C ARG A 15 17.48 -2.78 12.70
N PHE A 16 17.26 -3.61 11.69
CA PHE A 16 16.37 -4.77 11.78
C PHE A 16 17.08 -6.12 11.59
N GLU A 17 18.42 -6.12 11.66
CA GLU A 17 19.23 -7.35 11.57
C GLU A 17 19.18 -8.14 12.88
N GLY A 18 19.03 -9.47 12.79
CA GLY A 18 19.06 -10.38 13.95
C GLY A 18 17.71 -10.65 14.61
N LEU A 19 16.61 -10.31 13.93
CA LEU A 19 15.26 -10.66 14.38
C LEU A 19 14.83 -12.04 13.86
N LYS A 20 13.95 -12.73 14.59
CA LYS A 20 13.31 -13.99 14.15
C LYS A 20 12.65 -13.89 12.77
N LEU A 21 12.29 -12.68 12.34
CA LEU A 21 11.73 -12.41 11.03
C LEU A 21 12.75 -12.64 9.90
N ASP A 22 14.00 -12.20 10.07
CA ASP A 22 15.07 -12.43 9.09
C ASP A 22 15.39 -13.91 8.93
N GLU A 23 15.43 -14.65 10.03
CA GLU A 23 15.64 -16.10 10.03
C GLU A 23 14.51 -16.83 9.31
N ARG A 24 13.25 -16.43 9.56
CA ARG A 24 12.09 -16.98 8.85
C ARG A 24 12.09 -16.64 7.37
N LEU A 25 12.41 -15.41 6.99
CA LEU A 25 12.49 -15.01 5.58
C LEU A 25 13.53 -15.85 4.82
N LYS A 26 14.72 -16.05 5.41
CA LYS A 26 15.76 -16.94 4.87
C LYS A 26 15.31 -18.40 4.80
N ALA A 27 14.60 -18.89 5.83
CA ALA A 27 14.10 -20.26 5.86
C ALA A 27 12.97 -20.53 4.87
N THR A 28 12.25 -19.49 4.45
CA THR A 28 11.10 -19.59 3.52
C THR A 28 11.45 -19.13 2.10
N ASP A 29 12.75 -18.95 1.81
CA ASP A 29 13.31 -18.50 0.51
C ASP A 29 12.55 -17.30 -0.10
N SER A 30 12.13 -16.37 0.76
CA SER A 30 11.29 -15.24 0.36
C SER A 30 12.10 -13.94 0.46
N GLU A 31 12.29 -13.28 -0.68
CA GLU A 31 12.92 -11.95 -0.71
C GLU A 31 12.03 -10.91 -0.03
N PRO A 32 12.59 -9.98 0.78
CA PRO A 32 11.82 -8.88 1.34
C PRO A 32 11.26 -7.97 0.23
N TRP A 33 9.96 -7.68 0.27
CA TRP A 33 9.30 -6.82 -0.69
C TRP A 33 8.40 -5.77 -0.01
N CYS A 34 8.10 -4.69 -0.73
CA CYS A 34 7.23 -3.61 -0.27
C CYS A 34 5.86 -3.76 -0.94
N GLY A 35 4.78 -3.50 -0.21
CA GLY A 35 3.43 -3.62 -0.75
C GLY A 35 2.37 -3.83 0.31
N VAL A 36 1.16 -4.23 -0.07
CA VAL A 36 0.02 -4.40 0.84
C VAL A 36 -0.48 -5.85 0.78
N GLN A 37 -0.84 -6.41 1.93
CA GLN A 37 -1.52 -7.70 2.03
C GLN A 37 -2.92 -7.55 2.59
N VAL A 38 -3.84 -8.37 2.11
CA VAL A 38 -5.20 -8.50 2.62
C VAL A 38 -5.32 -9.84 3.34
N ILE A 39 -5.56 -9.79 4.64
CA ILE A 39 -5.57 -10.96 5.53
C ILE A 39 -7.00 -11.22 6.00
N ASP A 40 -7.46 -12.46 5.87
CA ASP A 40 -8.67 -12.93 6.54
C ASP A 40 -8.40 -13.02 8.05
N LEU A 41 -9.15 -12.27 8.85
CA LEU A 41 -8.93 -12.20 10.30
C LEU A 41 -9.40 -13.45 11.04
N LYS A 42 -10.26 -14.28 10.44
CA LYS A 42 -10.72 -15.54 11.04
C LYS A 42 -9.69 -16.65 10.84
N THR A 43 -9.13 -16.77 9.64
CA THR A 43 -8.19 -17.85 9.31
C THR A 43 -6.72 -17.46 9.44
N GLY A 44 -6.42 -16.16 9.46
CA GLY A 44 -5.05 -15.62 9.42
C GLY A 44 -4.37 -15.77 8.06
N THR A 45 -5.10 -16.16 7.01
CA THR A 45 -4.53 -16.41 5.68
C THR A 45 -4.44 -15.11 4.88
N CYS A 46 -3.33 -14.92 4.15
CA CYS A 46 -3.22 -13.86 3.15
C CYS A 46 -4.05 -14.23 1.93
N LEU A 47 -5.17 -13.54 1.73
CA LEU A 47 -6.09 -13.78 0.62
C LEU A 47 -5.61 -13.13 -0.67
N GLN A 48 -5.10 -11.90 -0.58
CA GLN A 48 -4.68 -11.09 -1.71
C GLN A 48 -3.47 -10.24 -1.33
N TRP A 49 -2.68 -9.86 -2.33
CA TRP A 49 -1.51 -9.01 -2.14
C TRP A 49 -1.26 -8.13 -3.36
N PHE A 50 -0.62 -6.99 -3.12
CA PHE A 50 -0.16 -6.07 -4.15
C PHE A 50 1.27 -5.67 -3.84
N ARG A 51 2.19 -5.94 -4.78
CA ARG A 51 3.61 -5.63 -4.65
C ARG A 51 3.93 -4.28 -5.30
N VAL A 52 4.72 -3.49 -4.61
CA VAL A 52 5.28 -2.23 -5.07
C VAL A 52 6.77 -2.45 -5.34
N ASP A 53 7.14 -2.35 -6.62
CA ASP A 53 8.52 -2.42 -7.07
C ASP A 53 9.06 -1.03 -7.45
N GLY A 54 10.38 -0.93 -7.63
CA GLY A 54 11.06 0.31 -7.98
C GLY A 54 11.54 1.10 -6.76
N ALA A 55 11.43 2.43 -6.83
CA ALA A 55 12.03 3.35 -5.85
C ALA A 55 11.33 3.38 -4.48
N VAL A 56 10.08 2.91 -4.41
CA VAL A 56 9.35 2.85 -3.14
C VAL A 56 9.75 1.58 -2.39
N ALA A 57 10.31 1.78 -1.20
CA ALA A 57 10.75 0.70 -0.33
C ALA A 57 9.92 0.59 0.95
N GLU A 58 9.08 1.57 1.25
CA GLU A 58 8.39 1.68 2.54
C GLU A 58 6.98 2.22 2.40
N ILE A 59 6.09 1.73 3.27
CA ILE A 59 4.72 2.19 3.42
C ILE A 59 4.58 2.75 4.84
N PHE A 60 4.19 4.02 4.92
CA PHE A 60 4.02 4.70 6.20
C PHE A 60 2.65 4.42 6.82
N ASP A 61 1.59 4.47 6.00
CA ASP A 61 0.22 4.28 6.44
C ASP A 61 -0.62 3.60 5.34
N VAL A 62 -1.72 2.95 5.75
CA VAL A 62 -2.68 2.30 4.86
C VAL A 62 -4.09 2.72 5.27
N ALA A 63 -4.79 3.40 4.36
CA ALA A 63 -6.17 3.81 4.53
C ALA A 63 -7.08 3.20 3.46
N LEU A 64 -8.34 2.96 3.80
CA LEU A 64 -9.36 2.48 2.88
C LEU A 64 -10.22 3.65 2.41
N LEU A 65 -10.45 3.74 1.10
CA LEU A 65 -11.31 4.75 0.47
C LEU A 65 -12.57 4.07 -0.09
N PRO A 66 -13.70 4.07 0.64
CA PRO A 66 -14.93 3.41 0.19
C PRO A 66 -15.46 4.04 -1.10
N GLY A 67 -15.89 3.20 -2.05
CA GLY A 67 -16.49 3.66 -3.30
C GLY A 67 -15.50 4.24 -4.33
N VAL A 68 -14.19 4.24 -4.03
CA VAL A 68 -13.16 4.73 -4.96
C VAL A 68 -12.54 3.56 -5.71
N ALA A 69 -12.53 3.65 -7.04
CA ALA A 69 -11.79 2.74 -7.92
C ALA A 69 -10.59 3.47 -8.53
N CYS A 70 -9.45 2.78 -8.65
CA CYS A 70 -8.22 3.31 -9.23
C CYS A 70 -7.78 4.68 -8.64
N PRO A 71 -7.55 4.76 -7.32
CA PRO A 71 -7.12 6.01 -6.71
C PRO A 71 -5.76 6.44 -7.28
N MET A 72 -5.62 7.74 -7.53
CA MET A 72 -4.38 8.38 -7.97
C MET A 72 -3.91 9.35 -6.89
N ALA A 73 -2.60 9.35 -6.63
CA ALA A 73 -1.94 10.34 -5.79
C ALA A 73 -0.99 11.17 -6.65
N LEU A 74 -0.95 12.48 -6.42
CA LEU A 74 0.00 13.38 -7.06
C LEU A 74 1.15 13.68 -6.10
N GLY A 75 2.38 13.66 -6.64
CA GLY A 75 3.56 14.07 -5.88
C GLY A 75 3.64 15.60 -5.78
N PHE A 76 4.09 16.10 -4.63
CA PHE A 76 4.22 17.55 -4.39
C PHE A 76 5.13 18.29 -5.38
N ALA A 77 6.08 17.57 -6.00
CA ALA A 77 7.00 18.14 -6.98
C ALA A 77 6.60 17.88 -8.45
N SER A 78 5.44 17.27 -8.69
CA SER A 78 4.99 16.94 -10.05
C SER A 78 4.35 18.16 -10.72
N ASN A 79 4.41 18.25 -12.05
CA ASN A 79 3.79 19.39 -12.75
C ASN A 79 2.26 19.30 -12.76
N GLU A 80 1.73 18.08 -12.70
CA GLU A 80 0.31 17.78 -12.68
C GLU A 80 -0.40 18.44 -11.50
N ILE A 81 0.28 18.63 -10.37
CA ILE A 81 -0.29 19.30 -9.19
C ILE A 81 -0.73 20.74 -9.46
N LYS A 82 -0.17 21.39 -10.51
CA LYS A 82 -0.52 22.76 -10.88
C LYS A 82 -1.84 22.87 -11.64
N ALA A 83 -2.29 21.78 -12.26
CA ALA A 83 -3.36 21.82 -13.26
C ALA A 83 -4.48 20.81 -13.03
N LEU A 84 -4.25 19.72 -12.28
CA LEU A 84 -5.29 18.74 -12.01
C LEU A 84 -6.28 19.29 -10.98
N ILE A 85 -7.53 19.47 -11.41
CA ILE A 85 -8.64 19.86 -10.54
C ILE A 85 -9.61 18.70 -10.47
N THR A 86 -9.85 18.20 -9.25
CA THR A 86 -10.95 17.26 -8.96
C THR A 86 -12.11 18.04 -8.37
N HIS A 87 -13.29 17.90 -8.97
CA HIS A 87 -14.53 18.48 -8.49
C HIS A 87 -15.59 17.40 -8.33
N ASP A 88 -16.63 17.66 -7.52
CA ASP A 88 -17.85 16.87 -7.56
C ASP A 88 -18.48 16.92 -8.96
N PRO A 89 -19.33 15.94 -9.34
CA PRO A 89 -20.02 15.96 -10.62
C PRO A 89 -20.69 17.33 -10.83
N LEU A 90 -20.33 18.00 -11.93
CA LEU A 90 -20.93 19.29 -12.27
C LEU A 90 -22.43 19.07 -12.45
N LYS A 91 -23.24 19.79 -11.68
CA LYS A 91 -24.67 19.82 -11.94
C LYS A 91 -24.89 20.34 -13.37
N PRO A 92 -25.70 19.66 -14.19
CA PRO A 92 -26.10 20.23 -15.46
C PRO A 92 -26.79 21.57 -15.19
N GLU A 93 -26.45 22.60 -15.97
CA GLU A 93 -27.13 23.89 -15.88
C GLU A 93 -28.61 23.69 -16.24
N GLY A 94 -29.52 23.94 -15.28
CA GLY A 94 -30.96 24.02 -15.56
C GLY A 94 -31.89 22.98 -14.90
N THR A 95 -31.50 22.29 -13.83
CA THR A 95 -32.42 21.52 -12.97
C THR A 95 -32.38 21.90 -11.50
#